data_AF-A0A5Y2E1M3-F1
#
_entry.id   AF-A0A5Y2E1M3-F1
#
_cell.length_a   1.000
_cell.length_b   1.000
_cell.length_c   1.000
_cell.angle_alpha   90.00
_cell.angle_beta   90.00
_cell.angle_gamma   90.00
#
_symmetry.space_group_name_H-M   'P 1'
#
loop_
_entity.id
_entity.type
_entity.pdbx_description
1 polymer ?
#
loop_
_entity_poly.entity_id
_entity_poly.type
_entity_poly.pdbx_seq_one_letter_code
_entity_poly.pdbx_strand_id
1 'polypeptide(L)'
;MARHIEKCFDLPVGWLDQEHQTTNITKKPDVSITNKQITLVPVISWVQAGAWKEVGYSEVDLSTAETYPCPVPCGEMTYILRVIGDS
;
A
#
# COMPACT_ATOMS: atom_id res chain seq x y z
N MET A 1 15.31 5.89 -45.34
CA MET A 1 15.67 4.88 -44.33
C MET A 1 14.55 3.87 -44.14
N ALA A 2 13.31 4.31 -43.85
CA ALA A 2 12.12 3.44 -43.74
C ALA A 2 11.97 2.43 -44.90
N ARG A 3 11.99 2.88 -46.16
CA ARG A 3 11.90 2.00 -47.35
C ARG A 3 12.97 0.92 -47.46
N HIS A 4 14.17 1.18 -46.93
CA HIS A 4 15.25 0.19 -46.95
C HIS A 4 14.99 -0.91 -45.91
N ILE A 5 14.50 -0.52 -44.73
CA ILE A 5 14.10 -1.46 -43.67
C ILE A 5 12.92 -2.31 -44.15
N GLU A 6 11.92 -1.74 -44.81
CA GLU A 6 10.80 -2.50 -45.40
C GLU A 6 11.30 -3.58 -46.36
N LYS A 7 12.25 -3.24 -47.25
CA LYS A 7 12.83 -4.19 -48.21
C LYS A 7 13.67 -5.28 -47.53
N CYS A 8 14.36 -4.96 -46.44
CA CYS A 8 15.18 -5.93 -45.71
C CYS A 8 14.35 -6.90 -44.87
N PHE A 9 13.12 -6.52 -44.49
CA PHE A 9 12.22 -7.30 -43.65
C PHE A 9 11.02 -7.88 -44.42
N ASP A 10 11.03 -7.81 -45.76
CA ASP A 10 9.94 -8.26 -46.65
C ASP A 10 8.56 -7.67 -46.29
N LEU A 11 8.56 -6.41 -45.85
CA LEU A 11 7.36 -5.67 -45.49
C LEU A 11 6.81 -4.96 -46.72
N PRO A 12 5.47 -4.83 -46.87
CA PRO A 12 4.89 -4.06 -47.95
C PRO A 12 5.34 -2.59 -47.88
N VAL A 13 5.48 -1.96 -49.05
CA VAL A 13 5.86 -0.54 -49.11
C VAL A 13 4.82 0.30 -48.37
N GLY A 14 5.28 1.14 -47.45
CA GLY A 14 4.43 1.97 -46.60
C GLY A 14 3.97 1.31 -45.30
N TRP A 15 4.49 0.12 -44.98
CA TRP A 15 4.21 -0.53 -43.71
C TRP A 15 4.79 0.23 -42.52
N LEU A 16 5.98 0.82 -42.65
CA LEU A 16 6.55 1.63 -41.56
C LEU A 16 5.95 3.04 -41.47
N ASP A 17 5.14 3.43 -42.45
CA ASP A 17 4.47 4.73 -42.49
C ASP A 17 3.11 4.74 -41.77
N GLN A 18 2.64 3.57 -41.32
CA GLN A 18 1.36 3.40 -40.64
C GLN A 18 1.56 3.25 -39.13
N GLU A 19 0.70 3.91 -38.34
CA GLU A 19 0.62 3.72 -36.90
C GLU A 19 0.03 2.35 -36.59
N HIS A 20 0.89 1.36 -36.43
CA HIS A 20 0.51 0.04 -35.96
C HIS A 20 0.39 0.10 -34.44
N GLN A 21 -0.83 0.27 -33.92
CA GLN A 21 -1.11 0.09 -32.49
C GLN A 21 -0.98 -1.39 -32.13
N THR A 22 0.25 -1.86 -31.95
CA THR A 22 0.54 -3.11 -31.28
C THR A 22 0.51 -2.81 -29.79
N THR A 23 -0.66 -3.02 -29.20
CA THR A 23 -0.78 -3.72 -27.93
C THR A 23 -2.27 -3.85 -27.68
N ASN A 24 -2.73 -5.10 -27.58
CA ASN A 24 -3.81 -5.42 -26.68
C ASN A 24 -3.39 -4.90 -25.29
N ILE A 25 -3.65 -3.63 -25.00
CA ILE A 25 -3.77 -3.14 -23.64
C ILE A 25 -5.04 -3.82 -23.15
N THR A 26 -4.93 -5.11 -22.81
CA THR A 26 -5.88 -5.70 -21.88
C THR A 26 -5.78 -4.76 -20.70
N LYS A 27 -6.82 -3.96 -20.48
CA LYS A 27 -7.02 -3.22 -19.25
C LYS A 27 -7.18 -4.25 -18.15
N LYS A 28 -6.11 -5.00 -17.83
CA LYS A 28 -6.01 -5.69 -16.57
C LYS A 28 -5.92 -4.54 -15.58
N PRO A 29 -6.89 -4.36 -14.68
CA PRO A 29 -6.60 -3.55 -13.52
C PRO A 29 -5.42 -4.22 -12.84
N ASP A 30 -4.26 -3.57 -12.89
CA ASP A 30 -3.01 -4.02 -12.26
C ASP A 30 -3.15 -4.18 -10.73
N VAL A 31 -4.31 -3.76 -10.21
CA VAL A 31 -4.71 -3.82 -8.82
C VAL A 31 -5.68 -5.00 -8.66
N SER A 32 -5.17 -6.12 -8.15
CA SER A 32 -6.02 -7.11 -7.50
C SER A 32 -6.55 -6.45 -6.23
N ILE A 33 -7.85 -6.11 -6.21
CA ILE A 33 -8.53 -5.68 -4.98
C ILE A 33 -8.50 -6.88 -4.03
N THR A 34 -7.43 -6.98 -3.24
CA THR A 34 -7.39 -7.86 -2.09
C THR A 34 -8.28 -7.21 -1.06
N ASN A 35 -9.41 -7.84 -0.74
CA ASN A 35 -10.34 -7.40 0.29
C ASN A 35 -9.66 -7.56 1.67
N LYS A 36 -8.64 -6.76 1.94
CA LYS A 36 -8.02 -6.64 3.24
C LYS A 36 -8.87 -5.65 4.01
N GLN A 37 -9.60 -6.16 5.00
CA GLN A 37 -10.32 -5.33 5.96
C GLN A 37 -9.28 -4.58 6.80
N ILE A 38 -9.09 -3.30 6.48
CA ILE A 38 -8.23 -2.41 7.26
C ILE A 38 -9.06 -1.88 8.43
N THR A 39 -8.70 -2.28 9.65
CA THR A 39 -9.33 -1.79 10.88
C THR A 39 -8.55 -0.58 11.41
N LEU A 40 -9.26 0.46 11.86
CA LEU A 40 -8.64 1.59 12.56
C LEU A 40 -8.43 1.22 14.03
N VAL A 41 -7.22 1.45 14.54
CA VAL A 41 -6.78 1.03 15.86
C VAL A 41 -6.31 2.25 16.65
N PRO A 42 -6.75 2.44 17.91
CA PRO A 42 -6.38 3.60 18.72
C PRO A 42 -4.93 3.53 19.22
N VAL A 43 -4.30 4.70 19.30
CA VAL A 43 -3.04 4.91 19.99
C VAL A 43 -3.36 5.25 21.44
N ILE A 44 -2.98 4.36 22.35
CA ILE A 44 -3.02 4.65 23.79
C ILE A 44 -1.62 5.15 24.17
N SER A 45 -1.49 6.47 24.22
CA SER A 45 -0.17 7.10 24.37
C SER A 45 0.43 6.80 25.74
N TRP A 46 1.64 6.25 25.74
CA TRP A 46 2.60 6.16 26.84
C TRP A 46 2.31 5.18 27.97
N VAL A 47 2.86 3.98 27.83
CA VAL A 47 3.38 3.24 28.98
C VAL A 47 4.89 3.42 29.01
N GLN A 48 5.48 3.82 30.14
CA GLN A 48 6.93 3.78 30.30
C GLN A 48 7.36 2.31 30.22
N ALA A 49 7.95 1.90 29.09
CA ALA A 49 8.54 0.58 28.98
C ALA A 49 9.70 0.47 29.98
N GLY A 50 9.69 -0.54 30.84
CA GLY A 50 10.84 -0.90 31.69
C GLY A 50 10.79 -0.50 33.18
N ALA A 51 9.73 0.14 33.68
CA ALA A 51 9.52 0.24 35.13
C ALA A 51 8.57 -0.88 35.61
N TRP A 52 9.02 -1.70 36.55
CA TRP A 52 8.18 -2.60 37.35
C TRP A 52 7.28 -1.77 38.27
N LYS A 53 6.35 -1.00 37.71
CA LYS A 53 5.37 -0.22 38.45
C LYS A 53 4.00 -0.56 37.89
N GLU A 54 3.10 -0.93 38.80
CA GLU A 54 1.70 -1.21 38.54
C GLU A 54 1.15 -0.21 37.52
N VAL A 55 0.54 -0.72 36.45
CA VAL A 55 -0.13 0.10 35.43
C VAL A 55 -1.12 0.97 36.17
N GLY A 56 -0.76 2.25 36.34
CA GLY A 56 -1.72 3.24 36.82
C GLY A 56 -2.84 3.24 35.81
N TYR A 57 -4.04 2.89 36.24
CA TYR A 57 -5.26 3.02 35.45
C TYR A 57 -5.48 4.51 35.16
N SER A 58 -4.80 5.01 34.13
CA SER A 58 -5.19 6.23 33.47
C SER A 58 -6.33 5.83 32.55
N GLU A 59 -7.53 6.31 32.86
CA GLU A 59 -8.68 6.18 31.97
C GLU A 59 -8.31 6.93 30.69
N VAL A 60 -7.87 6.19 29.67
CA VAL A 60 -7.63 6.75 28.34
C VAL A 60 -8.99 6.80 27.66
N ASP A 61 -9.48 8.01 27.41
CA ASP A 61 -10.67 8.21 26.62
C ASP A 61 -10.40 7.79 25.17
N LEU A 62 -10.93 6.63 24.80
CA LEU A 62 -10.78 6.05 23.45
C LEU A 62 -11.45 6.90 22.37
N SER A 63 -12.39 7.79 22.71
CA SER A 63 -13.09 8.64 21.75
C SER A 63 -12.25 9.82 21.27
N THR A 64 -11.23 10.21 22.04
CA THR A 64 -10.26 11.28 21.69
C THR A 64 -8.90 10.73 21.26
N ALA A 65 -8.72 9.41 21.30
CA ALA A 65 -7.49 8.75 20.90
C ALA A 65 -7.27 8.83 19.37
N GLU A 66 -6.04 9.13 18.97
CA GLU A 66 -5.62 9.09 17.57
C GLU A 66 -5.67 7.66 17.06
N THR A 67 -6.27 7.41 15.89
CA THR A 67 -6.38 6.06 15.31
C THR A 67 -5.58 5.92 14.03
N TYR A 68 -4.90 4.78 13.86
CA TYR A 68 -4.15 4.46 12.63
C TYR A 68 -4.67 3.18 11.97
N PRO A 69 -4.53 3.05 10.63
CA PRO A 69 -4.91 1.84 9.92
C PRO A 69 -3.99 0.67 10.27
N CYS A 70 -4.60 -0.47 10.60
CA CYS A 70 -3.93 -1.74 10.84
C CYS A 70 -3.83 -2.51 9.51
N PRO A 71 -2.63 -2.67 8.93
CA PRO A 71 -2.45 -3.31 7.62
C PRO A 71 -2.57 -4.84 7.64
N VAL A 72 -2.72 -5.42 8.83
CA VAL A 72 -2.86 -6.85 9.10
C VAL A 72 -4.19 -7.13 9.79
N PRO A 73 -4.77 -8.33 9.66
CA PRO A 73 -5.92 -8.72 10.45
C PRO A 73 -5.58 -8.62 11.95
N CYS A 74 -6.30 -7.78 12.67
CA CYS A 74 -6.11 -7.53 14.08
C CYS A 74 -7.46 -7.59 14.82
N GLY A 75 -7.45 -8.07 16.06
CA GLY A 75 -8.65 -8.24 16.87
C GLY A 75 -9.19 -6.91 17.41
N GLU A 76 -10.40 -6.92 17.95
CA GLU A 76 -11.10 -5.72 18.44
C GLU A 76 -10.37 -4.99 19.58
N MET A 77 -9.56 -5.70 20.37
CA MET A 77 -8.81 -5.14 21.50
C MET A 77 -7.37 -4.74 21.14
N THR A 78 -7.07 -4.61 19.84
CA THR A 78 -5.75 -4.15 19.41
C THR A 78 -5.56 -2.67 19.74
N TYR A 79 -4.33 -2.27 20.09
CA TYR A 79 -3.96 -0.88 20.33
C TYR A 79 -2.52 -0.63 19.86
N ILE A 80 -2.18 0.63 19.63
CA ILE A 80 -0.84 1.07 19.22
C ILE A 80 -0.16 1.77 20.40
N LEU A 81 1.10 1.40 20.67
CA LEU A 81 1.95 2.09 21.63
C LEU A 81 3.03 2.88 20.93
N ARG A 82 3.27 4.10 21.40
CA ARG A 82 4.40 4.92 20.97
C ARG A 82 5.56 4.70 21.94
N VAL A 83 6.65 4.11 21.45
CA VAL A 83 7.88 3.92 22.22
C VAL A 83 8.78 5.13 22.03
N ILE A 84 9.31 5.68 23.12
CA ILE A 84 10.35 6.71 23.10
C ILE A 84 11.55 6.21 23.89
N GLY A 85 12.69 6.12 23.22
CA GLY A 85 13.96 5.71 23.79
C GLY A 85 14.93 5.30 22.68
N ASP A 86 16.22 5.47 22.94
CA ASP A 86 17.31 4.90 22.16
C ASP A 86 17.68 3.57 22.83
N SER A 87 17.38 2.46 22.15
CA SER A 87 17.55 1.10 22.68
C SER A 87 19.00 0.75 23.02
#